data_AF-A0A4V2V9Z0-F1
#
_entry.id   AF-A0A4V2V9Z0-F1
#
_cell.length_a   1.000
_cell.length_b   1.000
_cell.length_c   1.000
_cell.angle_alpha   90.00
_cell.angle_beta   90.00
_cell.angle_gamma   90.00
#
_symmetry.space_group_name_H-M   'P 1'
#
loop_
_entity.id
_entity.type
_entity.pdbx_description
1 polymer ?
#
loop_
_entity_poly.entity_id
_entity_poly.type
_entity_poly.pdbx_seq_one_letter_code
_entity_poly.pdbx_strand_id
1 'polypeptide(L)'
;MKPVNVVMGMPGATFCVAELAEAGVNRISVGSGLARLAFGTFVNAAREMRSAGTFHFSDQAMGFAELEGFFTGATRHENVA
;
A
#
# COMPACT_ATOMS: atom_id res chain seq x y z
N MET A 1 19.83 11.61 21.73
CA MET A 1 19.40 11.98 20.36
C MET A 1 17.89 11.83 20.26
N LYS A 2 17.23 12.60 19.38
CA LYS A 2 15.78 12.47 19.14
C LYS A 2 15.57 11.44 18.01
N PRO A 3 14.62 10.49 18.12
CA PRO A 3 14.36 9.50 17.09
C PRO A 3 14.03 10.13 15.73
N VAL A 4 14.64 9.62 14.66
CA VAL A 4 14.42 10.10 13.28
C VAL A 4 13.29 9.31 12.63
N ASN A 5 12.37 10.03 11.99
CA ASN A 5 11.32 9.46 11.14
C ASN A 5 11.59 9.81 9.67
N VAL A 6 11.49 8.82 8.79
CA VAL A 6 11.58 9.01 7.34
C VAL A 6 10.23 8.70 6.68
N VAL A 7 9.93 9.42 5.60
CA VAL A 7 8.75 9.19 4.76
C VAL A 7 9.18 8.50 3.46
N MET A 8 8.66 7.29 3.21
CA MET A 8 8.79 6.54 1.96
C MET A 8 7.55 6.71 1.08
N GLY A 9 7.66 6.46 -0.23
CA GLY A 9 6.53 6.60 -1.17
C GLY A 9 6.31 8.01 -1.70
N MET A 10 7.33 8.88 -1.60
CA MET A 10 7.43 10.13 -2.35
C MET A 10 8.37 9.95 -3.56
N PRO A 11 8.24 10.76 -4.63
CA PRO A 11 9.17 10.71 -5.76
C PRO A 11 10.62 10.91 -5.30
N GLY A 12 11.52 10.05 -5.76
CA GLY A 12 12.93 10.08 -5.37
C GLY A 12 13.50 8.68 -5.09
N ALA A 13 14.64 8.64 -4.41
CA ALA A 13 15.27 7.38 -4.00
C ALA A 13 14.35 6.61 -3.04
N THR A 14 14.20 5.31 -3.29
CA THR A 14 13.53 4.37 -2.41
C THR A 14 14.59 3.53 -1.72
N PHE A 15 14.46 3.38 -0.41
CA PHE A 15 15.34 2.56 0.42
C PHE A 15 14.51 1.45 1.06
N CYS A 16 15.10 0.28 1.23
CA CYS A 16 14.48 -0.80 1.98
C CYS A 16 14.60 -0.55 3.49
N VAL A 17 13.86 -1.34 4.28
CA VAL A 17 13.86 -1.22 5.75
C VAL A 17 15.26 -1.41 6.34
N ALA A 18 16.05 -2.34 5.80
CA ALA A 18 17.40 -2.63 6.29
C ALA A 18 18.36 -1.43 6.11
N GLU A 19 18.34 -0.79 4.95
CA GLU A 19 19.17 0.41 4.67
C GLU A 19 18.81 1.57 5.58
N LEU A 20 17.50 1.77 5.84
CA LEU A 20 17.03 2.81 6.75
C LEU A 20 17.41 2.50 8.20
N ALA A 21 17.35 1.23 8.61
CA ALA A 21 17.77 0.79 9.94
C ALA A 21 19.27 0.98 10.15
N GLU A 22 20.11 0.62 9.17
CA GLU A 22 21.55 0.86 9.21
C GLU A 22 21.88 2.35 9.30
N ALA A 23 21.09 3.20 8.63
CA ALA A 23 21.20 4.65 8.72
C ALA A 23 20.68 5.26 10.04
N GLY A 24 20.20 4.44 10.99
CA GLY A 24 19.72 4.89 12.31
C GLY A 24 18.28 5.42 12.32
N VAL A 25 17.46 5.10 11.32
CA VAL A 25 16.04 5.49 11.29
C VAL A 25 15.25 4.69 12.33
N ASN A 26 14.45 5.39 13.12
CA ASN A 26 13.65 4.78 14.18
C ASN A 26 12.19 4.55 13.75
N ARG A 27 11.69 5.31 12.78
CA ARG A 27 10.33 5.15 12.25
C ARG A 27 10.29 5.36 10.76
N ILE A 28 9.58 4.47 10.09
CA ILE A 28 9.26 4.60 8.67
C ILE A 28 7.77 4.92 8.58
N SER A 29 7.46 5.91 7.76
CA SER A 29 6.10 6.30 7.43
C SER A 29 5.93 6.38 5.93
N VAL A 30 4.70 6.31 5.45
CA VAL A 30 4.41 6.41 4.00
C VAL A 30 3.63 7.67 3.62
N GLY A 31 3.32 8.52 4.60
CA GLY A 31 2.45 9.69 4.41
C GLY A 31 1.15 9.30 3.73
N SER A 32 0.79 10.03 2.66
CA SER A 32 -0.39 9.75 1.82
C SER A 32 -0.15 8.68 0.74
N GLY A 33 0.98 7.96 0.76
CA GLY A 33 1.39 7.02 -0.28
C GLY A 33 0.34 5.96 -0.62
N LEU A 34 -0.17 5.27 0.39
CA LEU A 34 -1.18 4.21 0.19
C LEU A 34 -2.52 4.76 -0.33
N ALA A 35 -2.96 5.91 0.19
CA ALA A 35 -4.18 6.55 -0.29
C ALA A 35 -4.08 6.99 -1.76
N ARG A 36 -2.94 7.59 -2.15
CA ARG A 36 -2.67 7.95 -3.54
C ARG A 36 -2.60 6.74 -4.46
N LEU A 37 -2.00 5.64 -3.99
CA LEU A 37 -1.99 4.38 -4.73
C LEU A 37 -3.41 3.87 -4.99
N ALA A 38 -4.25 3.80 -3.94
CA ALA A 38 -5.63 3.35 -4.06
C ALA A 38 -6.45 4.22 -5.03
N PHE A 39 -6.34 5.54 -4.93
CA PHE A 39 -7.02 6.45 -5.86
C PHE A 39 -6.49 6.34 -7.29
N GLY A 40 -5.19 6.12 -7.46
CA GLY A 40 -4.59 5.89 -8.79
C GLY A 40 -5.17 4.65 -9.46
N THR A 41 -5.23 3.52 -8.74
CA THR A 41 -5.83 2.28 -9.24
C THR A 41 -7.31 2.47 -9.57
N PHE A 42 -8.07 3.13 -8.70
CA PHE A 42 -9.48 3.44 -8.92
C PHE A 42 -9.70 4.30 -10.19
N VAL A 43 -8.92 5.37 -10.36
CA VAL A 43 -9.01 6.24 -11.54
C VAL A 43 -8.65 5.48 -12.82
N ASN A 44 -7.67 4.57 -12.77
CA ASN A 44 -7.32 3.74 -13.91
C ASN A 44 -8.47 2.80 -14.31
N ALA A 45 -9.11 2.13 -13.34
CA ALA A 45 -10.29 1.31 -13.59
C ALA A 45 -11.46 2.12 -14.18
N ALA A 46 -11.72 3.32 -13.65
CA ALA A 46 -12.74 4.21 -14.18
C ALA A 46 -12.46 4.65 -15.62
N ARG A 47 -11.18 4.92 -15.94
CA ARG A 47 -10.74 5.25 -17.30
C ARG A 47 -10.89 4.07 -18.25
N GLU A 48 -10.55 2.86 -17.81
CA GLU A 48 -10.74 1.63 -18.58
C GLU A 48 -12.22 1.48 -18.98
N MET A 49 -13.13 1.48 -18.00
CA MET A 49 -14.57 1.37 -18.24
C MET A 49 -15.08 2.45 -19.21
N ARG A 50 -14.59 3.69 -19.06
CA ARG A 50 -15.01 4.82 -19.92
C ARG A 50 -14.45 4.76 -21.34
N SER A 51 -13.22 4.27 -21.51
CA SER A 51 -12.51 4.36 -22.80
C SER A 51 -12.56 3.07 -23.61
N ALA A 52 -12.45 1.91 -22.97
CA ALA A 52 -12.43 0.61 -23.60
C ALA A 52 -13.73 -0.17 -23.41
N GLY A 53 -14.58 0.21 -22.43
CA GLY A 53 -15.81 -0.53 -22.12
C GLY A 53 -15.56 -1.91 -21.52
N THR A 54 -14.36 -2.13 -20.98
CA THR A 54 -13.93 -3.39 -20.37
C THR A 54 -13.86 -3.27 -18.84
N PHE A 55 -13.69 -4.42 -18.17
CA PHE A 55 -13.70 -4.55 -16.71
C PHE A 55 -12.50 -5.35 -16.18
N HIS A 56 -11.38 -5.39 -16.91
CA HIS A 56 -10.18 -6.15 -16.55
C HIS A 56 -9.59 -5.75 -15.20
N PHE A 57 -9.87 -4.55 -14.69
CA PHE A 57 -9.52 -4.19 -13.32
C PHE A 57 -10.00 -5.22 -12.28
N SER A 58 -11.10 -5.96 -12.55
CA SER A 58 -11.61 -6.97 -11.61
C SER A 58 -10.64 -8.12 -11.39
N ASP A 59 -9.75 -8.40 -12.35
CA ASP A 59 -8.73 -9.47 -12.24
C ASP A 59 -7.67 -9.15 -11.18
N GLN A 60 -7.56 -7.87 -10.76
CA GLN A 60 -6.65 -7.40 -9.72
C GLN A 60 -7.38 -7.00 -8.44
N ALA A 61 -8.71 -7.14 -8.40
CA ALA A 61 -9.49 -6.83 -7.22
C ALA A 61 -9.32 -7.93 -6.16
N MET A 62 -9.23 -7.52 -4.88
CA MET A 62 -9.22 -8.45 -3.75
C MET A 62 -10.50 -9.30 -3.77
N GLY A 63 -10.36 -10.61 -3.57
CA GLY A 63 -11.49 -11.53 -3.53
C GLY A 63 -12.42 -11.23 -2.35
N PHE A 64 -13.73 -11.48 -2.52
CA PHE A 64 -14.72 -11.21 -1.48
C PHE A 64 -14.40 -11.87 -0.13
N ALA A 65 -14.00 -13.15 -0.14
CA ALA A 65 -13.67 -13.88 1.08
C ALA A 65 -12.43 -13.33 1.80
N GLU A 66 -11.41 -12.88 1.04
CA GLU A 66 -10.22 -12.25 1.60
C GLU A 66 -10.58 -10.90 2.25
N LEU A 67 -11.36 -10.08 1.54
CA LEU A 67 -11.84 -8.79 2.03
C LEU A 67 -12.72 -8.93 3.27
N GLU A 68 -13.62 -9.92 3.28
CA GLU A 68 -14.45 -10.26 4.45
C GLU A 68 -13.60 -10.70 5.64
N GLY A 69 -12.54 -11.47 5.40
CA GLY A 69 -11.58 -11.84 6.43
C GLY A 69 -11.02 -10.60 7.15
N PHE A 70 -10.63 -9.57 6.38
CA PHE A 70 -10.09 -8.34 6.94
C PHE A 70 -11.12 -7.59 7.79
N PHE A 71 -12.40 -7.57 7.38
CA PHE A 71 -13.46 -6.89 8.13
C PHE A 71 -13.90 -7.64 9.39
N THR A 72 -13.91 -8.96 9.35
CA THR A 72 -14.33 -9.82 10.48
C THR A 72 -13.19 -10.09 11.47
N GLY A 73 -11.95 -9.78 11.08
CA GLY A 73 -10.76 -10.07 11.88
C GLY A 73 -10.36 -11.55 11.85
N ALA A 74 -10.91 -12.33 10.92
CA ALA A 74 -10.53 -13.73 10.70
C ALA A 74 -9.10 -13.85 10.14
N THR A 75 -8.60 -12.82 9.42
CA THR A 75 -7.23 -12.76 8.88
C THR A 75 -6.19 -12.26 9.89
N ARG A 76 -6.36 -12.50 11.20
CA ARG A 76 -5.26 -12.25 12.16
C ARG A 76 -4.08 -13.15 11.80
N HIS A 77 -3.07 -12.60 11.13
CA HIS A 77 -1.79 -13.27 11.02
C HIS A 77 -1.06 -13.21 12.36
N GLU A 78 -0.60 -14.39 12.74
CA GLU A 78 0.34 -14.72 13.81
C GLU A 78 1.50 -13.72 13.86
N ASN A 79 1.92 -13.42 15.09
CA ASN A 79 3.08 -12.58 15.37
C ASN A 79 4.26 -13.02 14.49
N VAL A 80 4.67 -12.16 13.57
CA VAL A 80 6.03 -12.21 13.03
C VAL A 80 6.94 -11.85 14.19
N ALA A 81 7.66 -12.87 14.70
CA ALA A 81 8.70 -12.74 15.71
C ALA A 81 9.85 -11.85 15.23
#